data_AF-A0A921ZEM7-F1
#
_entry.id   AF-A0A921ZEM7-F1
#
_cell.length_a   1.000
_cell.length_b   1.000
_cell.length_c   1.000
_cell.angle_alpha   90.00
_cell.angle_beta   90.00
_cell.angle_gamma   90.00
#
_symmetry.space_group_name_H-M   'P 1'
#
loop_
_entity.id
_entity.type
_entity.pdbx_description
1 polymer ?
#
loop_
_entity_poly.entity_id
_entity_poly.type
_entity_poly.pdbx_seq_one_letter_code
_entity_poly.pdbx_strand_id
1 'polypeptide(L)'
;MDDKYETIKLSYTIHKYSSYSASYVPENIMVNKPSDQLSRWFTDSSTSSQFIVLRLKGPSIVETIKFGKYTKPHVSDLKKFQILGGTDENNLSLLLSSGLNKDSAPETFRLRHKTQEGLFLPVTYIKIVPLQSWGPAYNYTIWYVELHGKNHRELIAKTMETINLNLEIMWGAGCEALVQEYIDMMNNT
;
A
#
# COMPACT_ATOMS: atom_id res chain seq x y z
N MET A 1 -4.70 20.16 -15.63
CA MET A 1 -4.05 19.14 -16.49
C MET A 1 -4.06 17.72 -15.89
N ASP A 2 -4.58 17.51 -14.67
CA ASP A 2 -4.63 16.17 -14.02
C ASP A 2 -5.87 15.31 -14.43
N ASP A 3 -6.81 15.86 -15.19
CA ASP A 3 -8.07 15.18 -15.58
C ASP A 3 -7.96 14.27 -16.81
N LYS A 4 -6.77 14.13 -17.44
CA LYS A 4 -6.62 13.32 -18.66
C LYS A 4 -6.84 11.82 -18.39
N TYR A 5 -6.53 11.34 -17.19
CA TYR A 5 -6.53 9.92 -16.86
C TYR A 5 -7.53 9.64 -15.73
N GLU A 6 -8.46 8.72 -15.98
CA GLU A 6 -9.46 8.31 -14.99
C GLU A 6 -8.84 7.47 -13.86
N THR A 7 -9.38 7.63 -12.65
CA THR A 7 -9.07 6.77 -11.51
C THR A 7 -9.96 5.53 -11.55
N ILE A 8 -9.35 4.34 -11.57
CA ILE A 8 -10.04 3.05 -11.62
C ILE A 8 -9.71 2.19 -10.38
N LYS A 9 -10.50 1.15 -10.15
CA LYS A 9 -10.16 0.08 -9.18
C LYS A 9 -8.99 -0.75 -9.71
N LEU A 10 -7.92 -0.87 -8.92
CA LEU A 10 -6.71 -1.60 -9.26
C LEU A 10 -6.79 -3.04 -8.72
N SER A 11 -6.56 -4.01 -9.60
CA SER A 11 -6.48 -5.43 -9.21
C SER A 11 -5.12 -5.77 -8.62
N TYR A 12 -5.11 -6.60 -7.58
CA TYR A 12 -3.91 -7.10 -6.94
C TYR A 12 -4.06 -8.57 -6.56
N THR A 13 -2.94 -9.22 -6.25
CA THR A 13 -2.87 -10.52 -5.59
C THR A 13 -2.12 -10.40 -4.27
N ILE A 14 -2.30 -11.36 -3.36
CA ILE A 14 -1.42 -11.49 -2.20
C ILE A 14 -0.05 -11.97 -2.68
N HIS A 15 1.00 -11.26 -2.30
CA HIS A 15 2.38 -11.55 -2.72
C HIS A 15 3.19 -12.18 -1.58
N LYS A 16 3.17 -11.56 -0.40
CA LYS A 16 3.82 -12.04 0.82
C LYS A 16 3.00 -11.65 2.04
N TYR A 17 3.19 -12.32 3.15
CA TYR A 17 2.60 -11.99 4.43
C TYR A 17 3.48 -12.53 5.55
N SER A 18 3.36 -11.94 6.74
CA SER A 18 4.14 -12.35 7.92
C SER A 18 3.60 -13.66 8.52
N SER A 19 2.31 -13.70 8.83
CA SER A 19 1.65 -14.86 9.43
C SER A 19 0.13 -14.77 9.31
N TYR A 20 -0.56 -15.86 9.68
CA TYR A 20 -2.01 -15.88 9.81
C TYR A 20 -2.44 -17.00 10.76
N SER A 21 -3.63 -16.85 11.35
CA SER A 21 -4.21 -17.87 12.23
C SER A 21 -5.31 -18.67 11.51
N ALA A 22 -5.20 -20.00 11.55
CA ALA A 22 -6.24 -20.94 11.12
C ALA A 22 -6.86 -20.58 9.74
N SER A 23 -8.18 -20.35 9.68
CA SER A 23 -8.93 -20.05 8.45
C SER A 23 -8.91 -18.56 8.05
N TYR A 24 -8.24 -17.70 8.80
CA TYR A 24 -8.19 -16.24 8.53
C TYR A 24 -7.06 -15.90 7.55
N VAL A 25 -7.14 -16.51 6.36
CA VAL A 25 -6.08 -16.43 5.35
C VAL A 25 -5.93 -15.01 4.76
N PRO A 26 -4.72 -14.66 4.29
CA PRO A 26 -4.43 -13.37 3.66
C PRO A 26 -5.40 -12.98 2.53
N GLU A 27 -5.82 -13.93 1.69
CA GLU A 27 -6.68 -13.71 0.54
C GLU A 27 -8.08 -13.21 0.90
N ASN A 28 -8.51 -13.39 2.15
CA ASN A 28 -9.82 -12.92 2.61
C ASN A 28 -9.98 -11.39 2.46
N ILE A 29 -8.88 -10.62 2.51
CA ILE A 29 -8.95 -9.16 2.35
C ILE A 29 -9.38 -8.73 0.94
N MET A 30 -9.39 -9.65 -0.03
CA MET A 30 -9.77 -9.38 -1.41
C MET A 30 -11.29 -9.36 -1.61
N VAL A 31 -12.07 -9.77 -0.60
CA VAL A 31 -13.52 -9.96 -0.69
C VAL A 31 -14.21 -9.12 0.39
N ASN A 32 -15.07 -8.19 -0.02
CA ASN A 32 -15.83 -7.35 0.91
C ASN A 32 -17.08 -8.07 1.42
N LYS A 33 -16.98 -8.77 2.55
CA LYS A 33 -18.10 -9.46 3.23
C LYS A 33 -18.21 -9.02 4.70
N PRO A 34 -18.77 -7.83 4.98
CA PRO A 34 -18.81 -7.27 6.35
C PRO A 34 -19.65 -8.11 7.34
N SER A 35 -20.57 -8.95 6.84
CA SER A 35 -21.41 -9.83 7.66
C SER A 35 -20.73 -11.16 8.04
N ASP A 36 -19.59 -11.48 7.43
CA ASP A 36 -18.88 -12.74 7.65
C ASP A 36 -17.64 -12.50 8.53
N GLN A 37 -17.68 -13.00 9.77
CA GLN A 37 -16.57 -12.86 10.72
C GLN A 37 -15.28 -13.58 10.26
N LEU A 38 -15.41 -14.58 9.38
CA LEU A 38 -14.26 -15.32 8.84
C LEU A 38 -13.62 -14.62 7.65
N SER A 39 -14.29 -13.66 7.01
CA SER A 39 -13.81 -12.91 5.85
C SER A 39 -12.82 -11.82 6.25
N ARG A 40 -11.69 -12.23 6.83
CA ARG A 40 -10.56 -11.38 7.20
C ARG A 40 -9.24 -12.11 7.15
N TRP A 41 -8.18 -11.35 6.99
CA TRP A 41 -6.85 -11.76 7.42
C TRP A 41 -6.70 -11.46 8.92
N PHE A 42 -6.17 -12.42 9.67
CA PHE A 42 -5.89 -12.28 11.10
C PHE A 42 -4.53 -12.87 11.41
N THR A 43 -3.62 -12.08 11.97
CA THR A 43 -2.27 -12.56 12.31
C THR A 43 -2.32 -13.58 13.45
N ASP A 44 -1.34 -14.47 13.51
CA ASP A 44 -1.18 -15.39 14.66
C ASP A 44 -0.38 -14.78 15.83
N SER A 45 0.19 -13.60 15.61
CA SER A 45 1.04 -12.88 16.55
C SER A 45 0.76 -11.38 16.53
N SER A 46 1.04 -10.70 17.65
CA SER A 46 0.89 -9.26 17.84
C SER A 46 2.23 -8.50 17.80
N THR A 47 3.33 -9.18 17.46
CA THR A 47 4.66 -8.55 17.31
C THR A 47 4.65 -7.42 16.27
N SER A 48 5.59 -6.49 16.36
CA SER A 48 5.67 -5.35 15.40
C SER A 48 6.13 -5.74 13.99
N SER A 49 6.52 -7.00 13.77
CA SER A 49 7.01 -7.52 12.49
C SER A 49 5.91 -7.98 11.52
N GLN A 50 4.64 -7.71 11.84
CA GLN A 50 3.52 -8.17 11.03
C GLN A 50 3.35 -7.33 9.77
N PHE A 51 3.03 -7.98 8.64
CA PHE A 51 2.79 -7.30 7.37
C PHE A 51 2.01 -8.17 6.39
N ILE A 52 1.43 -7.52 5.39
CA ILE A 52 0.94 -8.16 4.17
C ILE A 52 1.38 -7.32 2.96
N VAL A 53 1.86 -7.98 1.91
CA VAL A 53 2.31 -7.38 0.66
C VAL A 53 1.34 -7.76 -0.44
N LEU A 54 0.82 -6.76 -1.12
CA LEU A 54 -0.04 -6.86 -2.29
C LEU A 54 0.82 -6.60 -3.52
N ARG A 55 0.61 -7.38 -4.59
CA ARG A 55 1.22 -7.14 -5.90
C ARG A 55 0.15 -6.76 -6.91
N LEU A 56 0.28 -5.59 -7.50
CA LEU A 56 -0.59 -5.13 -8.58
C LEU A 56 -0.30 -5.91 -9.87
N LYS A 57 -1.28 -6.01 -10.77
CA LYS A 57 -1.12 -6.68 -12.08
C LYS A 57 0.02 -6.08 -12.92
N GLY A 58 0.29 -4.79 -12.73
CA GLY A 58 1.41 -4.07 -13.32
C GLY A 58 1.62 -2.72 -12.61
N PRO A 59 2.71 -2.00 -12.93
CA PRO A 59 2.99 -0.71 -12.32
C PRO A 59 1.81 0.24 -12.52
N SER A 60 1.37 0.87 -11.43
CA SER A 60 0.23 1.80 -11.41
C SER A 60 0.54 2.98 -10.51
N ILE A 61 -0.13 4.11 -10.73
CA ILE A 61 -0.15 5.21 -9.76
C ILE A 61 -1.27 4.89 -8.77
N VAL A 62 -0.94 4.57 -7.52
CA VAL A 62 -1.95 4.21 -6.51
C VAL A 62 -2.32 5.45 -5.70
N GLU A 63 -3.53 5.94 -5.87
CA GLU A 63 -3.98 7.22 -5.31
C GLU A 63 -4.69 7.04 -3.97
N THR A 64 -5.46 5.96 -3.80
CA THR A 64 -6.17 5.68 -2.55
C THR A 64 -6.18 4.21 -2.19
N ILE A 65 -6.28 3.95 -0.89
CA ILE A 65 -6.55 2.64 -0.30
C ILE A 65 -7.81 2.74 0.56
N LYS A 66 -8.72 1.79 0.39
CA LYS A 66 -9.93 1.64 1.18
C LYS A 66 -9.86 0.39 2.03
N PHE A 67 -10.19 0.55 3.30
CA PHE A 67 -10.36 -0.54 4.25
C PHE A 67 -11.85 -0.78 4.47
N GLY A 68 -12.32 -2.00 4.21
CA GLY A 68 -13.62 -2.44 4.70
C GLY A 68 -13.54 -2.85 6.16
N LYS A 69 -14.70 -3.04 6.79
CA LYS A 69 -14.82 -3.40 8.20
C LYS A 69 -15.87 -4.48 8.42
N TYR A 70 -15.85 -5.08 9.60
CA TYR A 70 -16.91 -5.93 10.08
C TYR A 70 -18.15 -5.10 10.47
N THR A 71 -19.32 -5.74 10.48
CA THR A 71 -20.59 -5.12 10.89
C THR A 71 -20.58 -4.53 12.31
N LYS A 72 -19.66 -4.98 13.17
CA LYS A 72 -19.46 -4.47 14.53
C LYS A 72 -18.00 -4.03 14.72
N PRO A 73 -17.75 -2.97 15.53
CA PRO A 73 -16.38 -2.58 15.87
C PRO A 73 -15.61 -3.75 16.48
N HIS A 74 -14.35 -3.95 16.08
CA HIS A 74 -13.56 -5.09 16.53
C HIS A 74 -12.25 -4.66 17.20
N VAL A 75 -11.85 -5.37 18.27
CA VAL A 75 -10.68 -4.99 19.08
C VAL A 75 -9.35 -5.16 18.34
N SER A 76 -9.28 -6.07 17.36
CA SER A 76 -8.10 -6.29 16.51
C SER A 76 -8.02 -5.34 15.31
N ASP A 77 -8.97 -4.40 15.15
CA ASP A 77 -8.90 -3.40 14.09
C ASP A 77 -7.66 -2.52 14.25
N LEU A 78 -7.10 -2.07 13.12
CA LEU A 78 -5.83 -1.36 13.06
C LEU A 78 -5.95 0.07 13.58
N LYS A 79 -5.70 0.29 14.87
CA LYS A 79 -5.59 1.63 15.48
C LYS A 79 -4.43 2.44 14.87
N LYS A 80 -3.33 1.79 14.50
CA LYS A 80 -2.22 2.40 13.77
C LYS A 80 -1.66 1.44 12.74
N PHE A 81 -1.34 1.96 11.56
CA PHE A 81 -0.71 1.22 10.48
C PHE A 81 0.11 2.15 9.57
N GLN A 82 1.00 1.53 8.79
CA GLN A 82 1.72 2.17 7.70
C GLN A 82 1.43 1.47 6.38
N ILE A 83 1.44 2.26 5.31
CA ILE A 83 1.39 1.79 3.93
C ILE A 83 2.70 2.19 3.28
N LEU A 84 3.43 1.20 2.78
CA LEU A 84 4.61 1.40 1.96
C LEU A 84 4.34 0.93 0.53
N GLY A 85 5.05 1.50 -0.45
CA GLY A 85 4.94 1.04 -1.83
C GLY A 85 6.12 1.44 -2.70
N GLY A 86 6.29 0.69 -3.78
CA GLY A 86 7.37 0.86 -4.75
C GLY A 86 7.22 -0.10 -5.93
N THR A 87 8.10 0.04 -6.92
CA THR A 87 8.20 -0.88 -8.06
C THR A 87 9.00 -2.15 -7.73
N ASP A 88 9.89 -2.08 -6.74
CA ASP A 88 10.66 -3.20 -6.19
C ASP A 88 10.18 -3.49 -4.76
N GLU A 89 9.99 -4.77 -4.42
CA GLU A 89 9.58 -5.20 -3.10
C GLU A 89 10.63 -4.98 -2.00
N ASN A 90 11.90 -4.87 -2.37
CA ASN A 90 13.01 -4.64 -1.44
C ASN A 90 13.27 -3.15 -1.18
N ASN A 91 12.70 -2.28 -2.01
CA ASN A 91 12.87 -0.83 -1.92
C ASN A 91 11.49 -0.15 -1.95
N LEU A 92 10.86 -0.09 -0.78
CA LEU A 92 9.53 0.47 -0.59
C LEU A 92 9.61 1.80 0.16
N SER A 93 8.86 2.77 -0.33
CA SER A 93 8.76 4.11 0.27
C SER A 93 7.50 4.25 1.12
N LEU A 94 7.53 5.10 2.15
CA LEU A 94 6.34 5.38 2.95
C LEU A 94 5.32 6.19 2.12
N LEU A 95 4.09 5.66 2.02
CA LEU A 95 2.99 6.30 1.31
C LEU A 95 1.95 6.91 2.25
N LEU A 96 1.78 6.32 3.45
CA LEU A 96 0.84 6.77 4.47
C LEU A 96 1.21 6.22 5.86
N SER A 97 1.08 7.03 6.90
CA SER A 97 0.96 6.58 8.29
C SER A 97 -0.41 7.03 8.82
N SER A 98 -1.24 6.10 9.29
CA SER A 98 -2.61 6.42 9.73
C SER A 98 -3.16 5.37 10.69
N GLY A 99 -4.48 5.41 10.95
CA GLY A 99 -5.21 4.52 11.82
C GLY A 99 -6.70 4.46 11.46
N LEU A 100 -7.34 3.32 11.70
CA LEU A 100 -8.77 3.14 11.52
C LEU A 100 -9.52 3.58 12.77
N ASN A 101 -10.68 4.22 12.58
CA ASN A 101 -11.61 4.49 13.65
C ASN A 101 -12.20 3.19 14.22
N LYS A 102 -12.55 3.18 15.50
CA LYS A 102 -13.17 2.01 16.16
C LYS A 102 -14.68 1.97 15.92
N ASP A 103 -15.07 1.77 14.67
CA ASP A 103 -16.46 1.70 14.20
C ASP A 103 -16.60 0.61 13.13
N SER A 104 -17.75 0.55 12.45
CA SER A 104 -18.03 -0.38 11.35
C SER A 104 -18.07 0.28 9.97
N ALA A 105 -17.75 1.57 9.86
CA ALA A 105 -17.78 2.30 8.60
C ALA A 105 -16.49 2.04 7.79
N PRO A 106 -16.57 1.72 6.49
CA PRO A 106 -15.38 1.60 5.66
C PRO A 106 -14.69 2.96 5.51
N GLU A 107 -13.36 2.95 5.46
CA GLU A 107 -12.54 4.18 5.43
C GLU A 107 -11.62 4.18 4.21
N THR A 108 -11.54 5.32 3.51
CA THR A 108 -10.67 5.51 2.36
C THR A 108 -9.62 6.57 2.68
N PHE A 109 -8.35 6.24 2.41
CA PHE A 109 -7.21 7.11 2.66
C PHE A 109 -6.51 7.46 1.35
N ARG A 110 -6.10 8.72 1.23
CA ARG A 110 -5.24 9.18 0.13
C ARG A 110 -3.80 8.76 0.41
N LEU A 111 -3.16 8.17 -0.59
CA LEU A 111 -1.75 7.79 -0.54
C LEU A 111 -0.88 8.88 -1.17
N ARG A 112 0.36 9.00 -0.71
CA ARG A 112 1.40 9.73 -1.45
C ARG A 112 1.60 9.03 -2.80
N HIS A 113 1.31 9.74 -3.88
CA HIS A 113 1.39 9.22 -5.26
C HIS A 113 2.16 10.16 -6.19
N LYS A 114 2.70 11.25 -5.64
CA LYS A 114 3.59 12.20 -6.30
C LYS A 114 4.75 12.58 -5.37
N THR A 115 5.90 12.93 -5.92
CA THR A 115 6.99 13.62 -5.21
C THR A 115 6.61 15.07 -4.93
N GLN A 116 7.46 15.80 -4.20
CA GLN A 116 7.25 17.23 -3.92
C GLN A 116 7.29 18.07 -5.22
N GLU A 117 8.07 17.64 -6.19
CA GLU A 117 8.25 18.20 -7.53
C GLU A 117 7.09 17.81 -8.47
N GLY A 118 6.13 17.01 -8.00
CA GLY A 118 4.93 16.63 -8.74
C GLY A 118 5.11 15.41 -9.66
N LEU A 119 6.26 14.73 -9.61
CA LEU A 119 6.48 13.49 -10.38
C LEU A 119 5.66 12.34 -9.80
N PHE A 120 4.95 11.60 -10.63
CA PHE A 120 4.17 10.45 -10.19
C PHE A 120 5.06 9.31 -9.66
N LEU A 121 4.58 8.64 -8.61
CA LEU A 121 5.24 7.47 -8.02
C LEU A 121 4.60 6.18 -8.56
N PRO A 122 5.30 5.42 -9.44
CA PRO A 122 4.80 4.13 -9.88
C PRO A 122 4.93 3.10 -8.76
N VAL A 123 3.91 2.25 -8.62
CA VAL A 123 3.85 1.22 -7.58
C VAL A 123 3.41 -0.10 -8.19
N THR A 124 4.19 -1.15 -7.91
CA THR A 124 3.87 -2.55 -8.22
C THR A 124 3.54 -3.32 -6.94
N TYR A 125 4.16 -2.94 -5.82
CA TYR A 125 3.99 -3.58 -4.52
C TYR A 125 3.45 -2.59 -3.50
N ILE A 126 2.43 -2.99 -2.75
CA ILE A 126 1.91 -2.26 -1.58
C ILE A 126 2.13 -3.15 -0.35
N LYS A 127 2.87 -2.66 0.65
CA LYS A 127 3.04 -3.33 1.93
C LYS A 127 2.23 -2.61 3.00
N ILE A 128 1.31 -3.33 3.63
CA ILE A 128 0.53 -2.86 4.77
C ILE A 128 1.21 -3.40 6.04
N VAL A 129 1.57 -2.50 6.95
CA VAL A 129 2.25 -2.81 8.21
C VAL A 129 1.36 -2.41 9.38
N PRO A 130 0.66 -3.36 10.01
CA PRO A 130 0.00 -3.14 11.30
C PRO A 130 0.99 -2.72 12.38
N LEU A 131 0.67 -1.68 13.14
CA LEU A 131 1.51 -1.18 14.23
C LEU A 131 0.82 -1.25 15.59
N GLN A 132 -0.50 -1.09 15.63
CA GLN A 132 -1.27 -1.12 16.86
C GLN A 132 -2.72 -1.53 16.61
N SER A 133 -3.25 -2.43 17.43
CA SER A 133 -4.68 -2.76 17.50
C SER A 133 -5.41 -1.87 18.51
N TRP A 134 -6.74 -1.83 18.44
CA TRP A 134 -7.55 -1.11 19.45
C TRP A 134 -7.57 -1.78 20.83
N GLY A 135 -7.49 -3.11 20.88
CA GLY A 135 -7.36 -3.88 22.11
C GLY A 135 -5.90 -4.06 22.53
N PRO A 136 -5.62 -4.20 23.84
CA PRO A 136 -4.27 -4.47 24.34
C PRO A 136 -3.82 -5.90 24.00
N ALA A 137 -2.60 -6.04 23.46
CA ALA A 137 -1.98 -7.34 23.11
C ALA A 137 -2.77 -8.21 22.12
N TYR A 138 -3.63 -7.62 21.28
CA TYR A 138 -4.34 -8.36 20.23
C TYR A 138 -3.50 -8.48 18.96
N ASN A 139 -3.68 -9.59 18.28
CA ASN A 139 -3.28 -9.78 16.89
C ASN A 139 -4.02 -8.78 15.98
N TYR A 140 -3.57 -8.65 14.75
CA TYR A 140 -4.07 -7.65 13.81
C TYR A 140 -5.08 -8.23 12.85
N THR A 141 -6.11 -7.45 12.52
CA THR A 141 -7.11 -7.82 11.52
C THR A 141 -7.15 -6.82 10.37
N ILE A 142 -7.26 -7.35 9.15
CA ILE A 142 -7.71 -6.61 7.97
C ILE A 142 -8.89 -7.36 7.36
N TRP A 143 -10.02 -6.66 7.20
CA TRP A 143 -11.26 -7.26 6.69
C TRP A 143 -11.33 -7.22 5.16
N TYR A 144 -11.00 -6.08 4.57
CA TYR A 144 -11.05 -5.88 3.13
C TYR A 144 -10.11 -4.75 2.72
N VAL A 145 -9.46 -4.88 1.56
CA VAL A 145 -8.63 -3.85 0.95
C VAL A 145 -9.04 -3.63 -0.50
N GLU A 146 -9.23 -2.37 -0.86
CA GLU A 146 -9.48 -1.93 -2.23
C GLU A 146 -8.55 -0.78 -2.60
N LEU A 147 -7.86 -0.91 -3.72
CA LEU A 147 -6.93 0.10 -4.24
C LEU A 147 -7.57 0.82 -5.41
N HIS A 148 -7.42 2.15 -5.47
CA HIS A 148 -7.78 2.94 -6.64
C HIS A 148 -6.62 3.79 -7.11
N GLY A 149 -6.58 4.04 -8.41
CA GLY A 149 -5.56 4.86 -9.03
C GLY A 149 -5.57 4.73 -10.54
N LYS A 150 -4.42 4.97 -11.16
CA LYS A 150 -4.28 5.08 -12.61
C LYS A 150 -3.31 4.04 -13.13
N ASN A 151 -3.69 3.27 -14.15
CA ASN A 151 -2.83 2.28 -14.81
C ASN A 151 -2.78 2.45 -16.34
N HIS A 152 -3.14 3.64 -16.83
CA HIS A 152 -3.11 3.96 -18.25
C HIS A 152 -1.70 3.77 -18.82
N ARG A 153 -1.58 2.97 -19.87
CA ARG A 153 -0.27 2.56 -20.43
C ARG A 153 0.62 3.76 -20.78
N GLU A 154 0.07 4.79 -21.40
CA GLU A 154 0.82 6.01 -21.75
C GLU A 154 1.36 6.74 -20.52
N LEU A 155 0.53 6.92 -19.48
CA LEU A 155 0.93 7.57 -18.24
C LEU A 155 2.06 6.80 -17.58
N ILE A 156 1.88 5.49 -17.40
CA ILE A 156 2.86 4.64 -16.73
C ILE A 156 4.15 4.56 -17.53
N ALA A 157 4.09 4.41 -18.85
CA ALA A 157 5.27 4.39 -19.71
C ALA A 157 6.07 5.70 -19.58
N LYS A 158 5.41 6.86 -19.69
CA LYS A 158 6.04 8.16 -19.53
C LYS A 158 6.67 8.34 -18.15
N THR A 159 5.97 7.92 -17.09
CA THR A 159 6.48 8.00 -15.71
C THR A 159 7.73 7.13 -15.54
N MET A 160 7.69 5.88 -16.00
CA MET A 160 8.83 4.96 -15.90
C MET A 160 10.03 5.44 -16.75
N GLU A 161 9.78 5.93 -17.96
CA GLU A 161 10.82 6.49 -18.84
C GLU A 161 11.50 7.71 -18.20
N THR A 162 10.71 8.64 -17.63
CA THR A 162 11.26 9.81 -16.92
C THR A 162 12.17 9.39 -15.77
N ILE A 163 11.76 8.39 -14.98
CA ILE A 163 12.56 7.89 -13.85
C ILE A 163 13.86 7.25 -14.35
N ASN A 164 13.78 6.41 -15.38
CA ASN A 164 14.96 5.73 -15.93
C ASN A 164 15.96 6.73 -16.52
N LEU A 165 15.50 7.71 -17.30
CA LEU A 165 16.36 8.75 -17.88
C LEU A 165 17.09 9.55 -16.80
N ASN A 166 16.39 9.92 -15.71
CA ASN A 166 17.02 10.63 -14.61
C ASN A 166 18.13 9.79 -13.96
N LEU A 167 17.86 8.50 -13.70
CA LEU A 167 18.83 7.55 -13.15
C LEU A 167 20.05 7.38 -14.08
N GLU A 168 19.83 7.22 -15.38
CA GLU A 168 20.90 7.09 -16.38
C GLU A 168 21.78 8.35 -16.46
N ILE A 169 21.18 9.55 -16.43
CA ILE A 169 21.93 10.82 -16.45
C ILE A 169 22.83 10.91 -15.21
N MET A 170 22.31 10.59 -14.02
CA MET A 170 23.08 10.69 -12.77
C MET A 170 24.17 9.63 -12.67
N TRP A 171 23.92 8.41 -13.13
CA TRP A 171 24.95 7.37 -13.25
C TRP A 171 26.02 7.73 -14.27
N GLY A 172 25.63 8.24 -15.44
CA GLY A 172 26.56 8.68 -16.49
C GLY A 172 27.45 9.84 -16.06
N ALA A 173 26.98 10.68 -15.14
CA ALA A 173 27.77 11.74 -14.52
C ALA A 173 28.78 11.25 -13.46
N GLY A 174 28.75 9.97 -13.08
CA GLY A 174 29.63 9.39 -12.06
C GLY A 174 29.38 9.91 -10.63
N CYS A 175 28.23 10.56 -10.39
CA CYS A 175 27.89 11.14 -9.10
C CYS A 175 26.96 10.21 -8.30
N GLU A 176 27.53 9.24 -7.59
CA GLU A 176 26.78 8.34 -6.70
C GLU A 176 25.91 9.08 -5.68
N ALA A 177 26.38 10.24 -5.19
CA ALA A 177 25.62 11.08 -4.26
C ALA A 177 24.32 11.61 -4.87
N LEU A 178 24.33 12.04 -6.14
CA LEU A 178 23.12 12.54 -6.82
C LEU A 178 22.11 11.42 -7.07
N VAL A 179 22.59 10.21 -7.37
CA VAL A 179 21.73 9.03 -7.51
C VAL A 179 21.05 8.73 -6.18
N GLN A 180 21.79 8.77 -5.08
CA GLN A 180 21.23 8.53 -3.75
C GLN A 180 20.21 9.61 -3.39
N GLU A 181 20.50 10.89 -3.63
CA GLU A 181 19.55 12.01 -3.41
C GLU A 181 18.26 11.83 -4.22
N TYR A 182 18.35 11.37 -5.47
CA TYR A 182 17.18 11.13 -6.30
C TYR A 182 16.37 9.93 -5.82
N ILE A 183 17.03 8.84 -5.43
CA ILE A 183 16.37 7.68 -4.80
C ILE A 183 15.69 8.12 -3.51
N ASP A 184 16.36 8.94 -2.70
CA ASP A 184 15.83 9.49 -1.45
C ASP A 184 14.65 10.43 -1.72
N MET A 185 14.68 11.24 -2.78
CA MET A 185 13.52 12.05 -3.21
C MET A 185 12.33 11.17 -3.61
N MET A 186 12.57 10.07 -4.33
CA MET A 186 11.53 9.11 -4.69
C MET A 186 10.98 8.38 -3.44
N ASN A 187 11.86 8.06 -2.49
CA ASN A 187 11.54 7.30 -1.29
C ASN A 187 11.06 8.13 -0.10
N ASN A 188 11.35 9.42 -0.10
CA ASN A 188 11.13 10.43 0.93
C ASN A 188 11.45 9.92 2.35
N THR A 189 12.69 9.45 2.54
CA THR A 189 13.33 9.33 3.87
C THR A 189 13.77 10.70 4.37
#